data_AF-R7Q7J8-F1
#
_entry.id   AF-R7Q7J8-F1
#
_cell.length_a   1.000
_cell.length_b   1.000
_cell.length_c   1.000
_cell.angle_alpha   90.00
_cell.angle_beta   90.00
_cell.angle_gamma   90.00
#
_symmetry.space_group_name_H-M   'P 1'
#
loop_
_entity.id
_entity.type
_entity.pdbx_description
1 polymer ?
#
loop_
_entity_poly.entity_id
_entity_poly.type
_entity_poly.pdbx_seq_one_letter_code
_entity_poly.pdbx_strand_id
1 'polypeptide(L)'
;MRLPTSKPSPQHCYTPSTAVPRILVVSRRTVRKNKYVDFVGEYHLDLIVKYGGCPIIVPRVENIASMLEAFEPFHGLLLCEGEDISESFLPVGPRLPEDLMSSIKTAHPSDVAIDMQKDSIEFSLVHRCLSRGIPILGICRGSQIVNVVAGGTIIPDIDSFIDNACKHIDYTNYDGHRHPITLRPQTPMSEWFDNASELSVNSYHHQGIDKLAPRFVPMAHSPDGLIEAFYDPNHFDPARGNFVVGLQFHPERMQDSEKSMAGDRDCFDCPGCPRPYESFLCAASAYCVMTNTRTNIQHEESGLAFDTFVDRASLPPRQLPRRGPRRVASAVFAESSQELRRGDDNLVEAVDFPSALPNIDENEQYWNMNGGAFSKKKDFLRTPAAMVVYSKEDLNRLIRSGASVHGTTLVRQLLQRQEALAIKENRSPHLGRAASQIGKYSARASVRRKGH
;
A
#
# COMPACT_ATOMS: atom_id res chain seq x y z
N MET A 1 -23.77 54.48 -13.03
CA MET A 1 -22.51 53.79 -13.39
C MET A 1 -22.15 52.82 -12.27
N ARG A 2 -22.50 51.54 -12.42
CA ARG A 2 -22.00 50.46 -11.56
C ARG A 2 -20.96 49.69 -12.37
N LEU A 3 -19.74 49.59 -11.86
CA LEU A 3 -18.77 48.62 -12.34
C LEU A 3 -18.97 47.32 -11.56
N PRO A 4 -19.08 46.16 -12.23
CA PRO A 4 -18.78 44.88 -11.61
C PRO A 4 -17.39 44.42 -12.07
N THR A 5 -16.45 44.30 -11.13
CA THR A 5 -15.23 43.50 -11.34
C THR A 5 -15.44 42.14 -10.69
N SER A 6 -16.02 41.21 -11.44
CA SER A 6 -15.98 39.79 -11.11
C SER A 6 -14.56 39.28 -11.32
N LYS A 7 -13.92 38.78 -10.25
CA LYS A 7 -12.73 37.93 -10.39
C LYS A 7 -13.09 36.71 -11.24
N PRO A 8 -12.20 36.23 -12.13
CA PRO A 8 -12.46 35.02 -12.89
C PRO A 8 -12.56 33.83 -11.93
N SER A 9 -13.66 33.09 -12.04
CA SER A 9 -13.75 31.73 -11.50
C SER A 9 -12.63 30.89 -12.14
N PRO A 10 -12.04 29.91 -11.42
CA PRO A 10 -11.12 28.96 -12.03
C PRO A 10 -11.91 28.16 -13.06
N GLN A 11 -11.77 28.54 -14.33
CA GLN A 11 -12.33 27.82 -15.46
C GLN A 11 -11.71 26.43 -15.46
N HIS A 12 -12.59 25.43 -15.42
CA HIS A 12 -12.23 24.02 -15.51
C HIS A 12 -11.16 23.77 -16.56
N CYS A 13 -9.99 23.36 -16.12
CA CYS A 13 -8.98 22.70 -16.94
C CYS A 13 -9.49 21.28 -17.28
N TYR A 14 -10.57 21.17 -18.05
CA TYR A 14 -11.00 19.89 -18.63
C TYR A 14 -10.83 19.97 -20.15
N THR A 15 -9.60 19.76 -20.60
CA THR A 15 -9.40 19.20 -21.94
C THR A 15 -9.66 17.70 -21.83
N PRO A 16 -10.61 17.12 -22.60
CA PRO A 16 -10.92 15.70 -22.55
C PRO A 16 -9.70 14.90 -23.02
N SER A 17 -8.85 14.53 -22.09
CA SER A 17 -7.95 13.40 -22.23
C SER A 17 -8.81 12.15 -22.24
N THR A 18 -8.59 11.28 -23.23
CA THR A 18 -9.34 10.05 -23.47
C THR A 18 -9.15 8.95 -22.41
N ALA A 19 -8.32 9.18 -21.38
CA ALA A 19 -7.98 8.16 -20.38
C ALA A 19 -8.68 8.41 -19.04
N VAL A 20 -9.59 7.50 -18.67
CA VAL A 20 -10.29 7.50 -17.38
C VAL A 20 -9.38 6.88 -16.31
N PRO A 21 -9.01 7.60 -15.22
CA PRO A 21 -8.16 7.05 -14.17
C PRO A 21 -8.88 5.90 -13.43
N ARG A 22 -8.13 4.84 -13.11
CA ARG A 22 -8.64 3.67 -12.39
C ARG A 22 -8.29 3.85 -10.93
N ILE A 23 -9.31 3.92 -10.08
CA ILE A 23 -9.17 4.19 -8.65
C ILE A 23 -9.41 2.89 -7.91
N LEU A 24 -8.37 2.36 -7.27
CA LEU A 24 -8.55 1.18 -6.43
C LEU A 24 -9.23 1.58 -5.12
N VAL A 25 -10.22 0.79 -4.71
CA VAL A 25 -10.91 0.93 -3.43
C VAL A 25 -11.00 -0.43 -2.77
N VAL A 26 -10.40 -0.59 -1.58
CA VAL A 26 -10.40 -1.88 -0.88
C VAL A 26 -11.73 -2.10 -0.17
N SER A 27 -12.38 -3.24 -0.44
CA SER A 27 -13.72 -3.52 0.07
C SER A 27 -13.77 -3.67 1.60
N ARG A 28 -14.90 -3.26 2.19
CA ARG A 28 -15.36 -3.67 3.53
C ARG A 28 -16.12 -4.98 3.44
N ARG A 29 -16.38 -5.64 4.58
CA ARG A 29 -17.13 -6.90 4.63
C ARG A 29 -18.24 -6.82 5.63
N THR A 30 -19.36 -7.41 5.27
CA THR A 30 -20.46 -7.68 6.18
C THR A 30 -20.90 -9.13 6.04
N VAL A 31 -21.63 -9.61 7.04
CA VAL A 31 -22.28 -10.92 7.00
C VAL A 31 -23.75 -10.71 6.68
N ARG A 32 -24.18 -11.21 5.52
CA ARG A 32 -25.59 -11.21 5.11
C ARG A 32 -26.06 -12.64 4.88
N LYS A 33 -27.08 -13.09 5.63
CA LYS A 33 -27.61 -14.47 5.57
C LYS A 33 -26.49 -15.53 5.71
N ASN A 34 -25.62 -15.36 6.71
CA ASN A 34 -24.47 -16.23 6.99
C ASN A 34 -23.46 -16.36 5.83
N LYS A 35 -23.39 -15.35 4.95
CA LYS A 35 -22.41 -15.28 3.87
C LYS A 35 -21.68 -13.96 3.94
N TYR A 36 -20.38 -14.00 3.66
CA TYR A 36 -19.60 -12.78 3.51
C TYR A 36 -20.00 -12.06 2.24
N VAL A 37 -20.19 -10.74 2.37
CA VAL A 37 -20.45 -9.83 1.26
C VAL A 37 -19.43 -8.71 1.37
N ASP A 38 -18.62 -8.57 0.34
CA ASP A 38 -17.71 -7.45 0.19
C ASP A 38 -18.46 -6.26 -0.41
N PHE A 39 -18.26 -5.06 0.13
CA PHE A 39 -18.96 -3.84 -0.28
C PHE A 39 -18.08 -2.59 -0.10
N VAL A 40 -18.47 -1.49 -0.74
CA VAL A 40 -17.93 -0.14 -0.53
C VAL A 40 -19.13 0.80 -0.39
N GLY A 41 -19.03 1.83 0.47
CA GLY A 41 -20.08 2.83 0.62
C GLY A 41 -20.35 3.56 -0.71
N GLU A 42 -21.62 3.75 -1.05
CA GLU A 42 -22.04 4.33 -2.33
C GLU A 42 -21.49 5.74 -2.55
N TYR A 43 -21.45 6.58 -1.50
CA TYR A 43 -20.94 7.95 -1.61
C TYR A 43 -19.48 8.04 -2.12
N HIS A 44 -18.62 7.11 -1.70
CA HIS A 44 -17.24 7.05 -2.22
C HIS A 44 -17.22 6.76 -3.72
N LEU A 45 -18.03 5.78 -4.15
CA LEU A 45 -18.10 5.38 -5.56
C LEU A 45 -18.71 6.48 -6.43
N ASP A 46 -19.77 7.11 -5.94
CA ASP A 46 -20.43 8.22 -6.61
C ASP A 46 -19.49 9.42 -6.79
N LEU A 47 -18.72 9.79 -5.76
CA LEU A 47 -17.74 10.88 -5.87
C LEU A 47 -16.61 10.55 -6.84
N ILE A 48 -16.13 9.30 -6.86
CA ILE A 48 -15.14 8.87 -7.86
C ILE A 48 -15.70 9.04 -9.27
N VAL A 49 -16.91 8.53 -9.54
CA VAL A 49 -17.54 8.61 -10.87
C VAL A 49 -17.86 10.05 -11.25
N LYS A 50 -18.41 10.83 -10.32
CA LYS A 50 -18.76 12.25 -10.50
C LYS A 50 -17.55 13.08 -10.96
N TYR A 51 -16.38 12.82 -10.39
CA TYR A 51 -15.15 13.53 -10.73
C TYR A 51 -14.28 12.81 -11.77
N GLY A 52 -14.89 11.92 -12.55
CA GLY A 52 -14.30 11.38 -13.78
C GLY A 52 -13.40 10.16 -13.61
N GLY A 53 -13.42 9.50 -12.46
CA GLY A 53 -12.68 8.25 -12.22
C GLY A 53 -13.53 6.98 -12.43
N CYS A 54 -12.83 5.86 -12.63
CA CYS A 54 -13.43 4.53 -12.66
C CYS A 54 -13.08 3.79 -11.36
N PRO A 55 -14.04 3.53 -10.46
CA PRO A 55 -13.77 2.80 -9.23
C PRO A 55 -13.58 1.30 -9.53
N ILE A 56 -12.51 0.73 -8.99
CA ILE A 56 -12.19 -0.70 -9.06
C ILE A 56 -12.15 -1.24 -7.62
N ILE A 57 -13.16 -2.04 -7.27
CA ILE A 57 -13.24 -2.65 -5.95
C ILE A 57 -12.24 -3.80 -5.86
N VAL A 58 -11.30 -3.69 -4.92
CA VAL A 58 -10.36 -4.75 -4.58
C VAL A 58 -11.02 -5.63 -3.52
N PRO A 59 -11.35 -6.89 -3.84
CA PRO A 59 -12.00 -7.78 -2.89
C PRO A 59 -11.04 -8.20 -1.78
N ARG A 60 -11.59 -8.51 -0.62
CA ARG A 60 -10.86 -8.92 0.57
C ARG A 60 -10.83 -10.43 0.72
N VAL A 61 -10.28 -11.11 -0.27
CA VAL A 61 -10.13 -12.57 -0.20
C VAL A 61 -8.66 -12.94 -0.02
N GLU A 62 -8.42 -14.14 0.49
CA GLU A 62 -7.06 -14.65 0.66
C GLU A 62 -6.28 -14.55 -0.66
N ASN A 63 -4.98 -14.26 -0.56
CA ASN A 63 -4.03 -14.10 -1.67
C ASN A 63 -4.22 -12.87 -2.57
N ILE A 64 -5.19 -11.97 -2.35
CA ILE A 64 -5.27 -10.74 -3.15
C ILE A 64 -4.03 -9.86 -2.98
N ALA A 65 -3.47 -9.80 -1.77
CA ALA A 65 -2.24 -9.04 -1.52
C ALA A 65 -1.05 -9.48 -2.39
N SER A 66 -0.95 -10.76 -2.77
CA SER A 66 0.09 -11.25 -3.67
C SER A 66 -0.25 -11.07 -5.15
N MET A 67 -1.49 -10.71 -5.48
CA MET A 67 -1.99 -10.52 -6.84
C MET A 67 -2.19 -9.04 -7.20
N LEU A 68 -1.71 -8.10 -6.38
CA LEU A 68 -1.93 -6.66 -6.61
C LEU A 68 -1.39 -6.15 -7.95
N GLU A 69 -0.41 -6.84 -8.55
CA GLU A 69 0.10 -6.53 -9.89
C GLU A 69 -0.95 -6.74 -10.99
N ALA A 70 -1.92 -7.64 -10.78
CA ALA A 70 -3.00 -7.88 -11.74
C ALA A 70 -4.00 -6.71 -11.82
N PHE A 71 -3.96 -5.78 -10.87
CA PHE A 71 -4.77 -4.56 -10.89
C PHE A 71 -4.11 -3.42 -11.67
N GLU A 72 -2.88 -3.60 -12.16
CA GLU A 72 -2.15 -2.59 -12.90
C GLU A 72 -2.59 -2.47 -14.37
N PRO A 73 -2.49 -1.27 -14.98
CA PRO A 73 -2.21 0.00 -14.32
C PRO A 73 -3.40 0.48 -13.49
N PHE A 74 -3.12 1.07 -12.33
CA PHE A 74 -4.07 1.91 -11.59
C PHE A 74 -3.47 3.29 -11.31
N HIS A 75 -4.34 4.28 -11.06
CA HIS A 75 -3.99 5.70 -11.11
C HIS A 75 -4.31 6.46 -9.82
N GLY A 76 -4.96 5.81 -8.87
CA GLY A 76 -5.20 6.35 -7.54
C GLY A 76 -5.64 5.25 -6.58
N LEU A 77 -5.46 5.50 -5.29
CA LEU A 77 -5.89 4.64 -4.20
C LEU A 77 -6.78 5.44 -3.25
N LEU A 78 -8.02 4.98 -3.08
CA LEU A 78 -8.92 5.45 -2.02
C LEU A 78 -9.00 4.39 -0.93
N LEU A 79 -8.60 4.75 0.29
CA LEU A 79 -8.75 3.91 1.47
C LEU A 79 -9.94 4.43 2.28
N CYS A 80 -10.98 3.61 2.35
CA CYS A 80 -12.17 3.90 3.11
C CYS A 80 -12.01 3.50 4.59
N GLU A 81 -13.05 3.76 5.36
CA GLU A 81 -13.17 3.30 6.73
C GLU A 81 -13.22 1.77 6.89
N GLY A 82 -13.05 1.31 8.12
CA GLY A 82 -13.08 -0.11 8.48
C GLY A 82 -12.83 -0.30 9.96
N GLU A 83 -12.64 -1.55 10.33
CA GLU A 83 -12.39 -2.04 11.69
C GLU A 83 -10.90 -1.88 12.08
N ASP A 84 -10.55 -1.97 13.36
CA ASP A 84 -9.20 -1.68 13.87
C ASP A 84 -8.02 -2.30 13.09
N ILE A 85 -6.92 -1.55 13.02
CA ILE A 85 -5.65 -2.02 12.45
C ILE A 85 -5.03 -3.06 13.39
N SER A 86 -4.65 -4.22 12.86
CA SER A 86 -3.96 -5.25 13.63
C SER A 86 -2.65 -4.74 14.24
N GLU A 87 -2.40 -5.08 15.51
CA GLU A 87 -1.14 -4.84 16.22
C GLU A 87 0.09 -5.35 15.45
N SER A 88 -0.06 -6.36 14.59
CA SER A 88 1.04 -6.92 13.80
C SER A 88 1.61 -5.96 12.74
N PHE A 89 0.85 -4.93 12.36
CA PHE A 89 1.28 -3.91 11.41
C PHE A 89 1.72 -2.61 12.08
N LEU A 90 1.51 -2.47 13.38
CA LEU A 90 1.93 -1.29 14.13
C LEU A 90 3.40 -1.42 14.56
N PRO A 91 4.13 -0.30 14.69
CA PRO A 91 5.45 -0.32 15.30
C PRO A 91 5.41 -0.97 16.69
N VAL A 92 6.48 -1.68 17.07
CA VAL A 92 6.55 -2.38 18.36
C VAL A 92 6.38 -1.38 19.50
N GLY A 93 5.21 -1.41 20.12
CA GLY A 93 4.85 -0.64 21.31
C GLY A 93 4.56 -1.55 22.51
N PRO A 94 4.37 -0.98 23.70
CA PRO A 94 3.91 -1.74 24.85
C PRO A 94 2.54 -2.34 24.54
N ARG A 95 2.40 -3.64 24.80
CA ARG A 95 1.10 -4.31 24.68
C ARG A 95 0.13 -3.71 25.69
N LEU A 96 -1.10 -3.46 25.25
CA LEU A 96 -2.14 -2.95 26.13
C LEU A 96 -2.46 -3.97 27.22
N PRO A 97 -2.67 -3.53 28.48
CA PRO A 97 -3.16 -4.39 29.55
C PRO A 97 -4.47 -5.09 29.15
N GLU A 98 -4.65 -6.35 29.57
CA GLU A 98 -5.81 -7.16 29.17
C GLU A 98 -7.15 -6.58 29.68
N ASP A 99 -7.14 -5.96 30.85
CA ASP A 99 -8.27 -5.26 31.45
C ASP A 99 -8.66 -4.01 30.64
N LEU A 100 -7.67 -3.26 30.16
CA LEU A 100 -7.89 -2.14 29.26
C LEU A 100 -8.47 -2.61 27.92
N MET A 101 -7.91 -3.68 27.36
CA MET A 101 -8.42 -4.28 26.12
C MET A 101 -9.84 -4.80 26.24
N SER A 102 -10.18 -5.40 27.39
CA SER A 102 -11.55 -5.86 27.66
C SER A 102 -12.52 -4.67 27.77
N SER A 103 -12.08 -3.57 28.38
CA SER A 103 -12.86 -2.33 28.48
C SER A 103 -13.13 -1.72 27.10
N ILE A 104 -12.09 -1.59 26.26
CA ILE A 104 -12.19 -1.06 24.89
C ILE A 104 -13.14 -1.91 24.03
N LYS A 105 -13.02 -3.25 24.10
CA LYS A 105 -13.94 -4.16 23.38
C LYS A 105 -15.40 -4.03 23.82
N THR A 106 -15.62 -3.68 25.08
CA THR A 106 -16.95 -3.47 25.63
C THR A 106 -17.53 -2.11 25.19
N ALA A 107 -16.68 -1.08 25.14
CA ALA A 107 -17.05 0.26 24.68
C ALA A 107 -17.32 0.31 23.17
N HIS A 108 -16.55 -0.45 22.37
CA HIS A 108 -16.54 -0.41 20.91
C HIS A 108 -16.84 -1.77 20.25
N PRO A 109 -17.98 -2.42 20.55
CA PRO A 109 -18.22 -3.82 20.20
C PRO A 109 -18.33 -4.10 18.69
N SER A 110 -18.52 -3.06 17.87
CA SER A 110 -18.66 -3.20 16.40
C SER A 110 -17.41 -2.80 15.62
N ASP A 111 -16.39 -2.23 16.28
CA ASP A 111 -15.28 -1.55 15.62
C ASP A 111 -13.92 -2.22 15.90
N VAL A 112 -13.75 -2.82 17.09
CA VAL A 112 -12.52 -3.52 17.54
C VAL A 112 -12.18 -4.81 16.80
N ALA A 113 -12.97 -5.18 15.79
CA ALA A 113 -12.68 -6.36 14.98
C ALA A 113 -11.39 -6.13 14.18
N ILE A 114 -10.60 -7.18 13.98
CA ILE A 114 -9.38 -7.08 13.19
C ILE A 114 -9.56 -7.83 11.88
N ASP A 115 -9.21 -7.17 10.78
CA ASP A 115 -9.28 -7.72 9.45
C ASP A 115 -7.89 -7.85 8.80
N MET A 116 -7.22 -8.95 9.12
CA MET A 116 -5.85 -9.24 8.65
C MET A 116 -5.70 -9.23 7.13
N GLN A 117 -6.72 -9.69 6.40
CA GLN A 117 -6.67 -9.69 4.93
C GLN A 117 -6.76 -8.27 4.38
N LYS A 118 -7.65 -7.44 4.94
CA LYS A 118 -7.76 -6.02 4.55
C LYS A 118 -6.48 -5.27 4.88
N ASP A 119 -5.95 -5.42 6.10
CA ASP A 119 -4.68 -4.80 6.51
C ASP A 119 -3.55 -5.18 5.53
N SER A 120 -3.37 -6.47 5.22
CA SER A 120 -2.31 -6.92 4.32
C SER A 120 -2.41 -6.30 2.92
N ILE A 121 -3.63 -6.19 2.37
CA ILE A 121 -3.90 -5.58 1.06
C ILE A 121 -3.57 -4.09 1.09
N GLU A 122 -4.09 -3.37 2.08
CA GLU A 122 -3.97 -1.91 2.16
C GLU A 122 -2.56 -1.45 2.48
N PHE A 123 -1.87 -2.10 3.42
CA PHE A 123 -0.47 -1.80 3.70
C PHE A 123 0.40 -1.99 2.45
N SER A 124 0.17 -3.08 1.70
CA SER A 124 0.89 -3.35 0.45
C SER A 124 0.58 -2.31 -0.63
N LEU A 125 -0.69 -1.90 -0.77
CA LEU A 125 -1.12 -0.87 -1.73
C LEU A 125 -0.56 0.50 -1.37
N VAL A 126 -0.60 0.92 -0.09
CA VAL A 126 -0.04 2.20 0.34
C VAL A 126 1.46 2.23 0.11
N HIS A 127 2.19 1.18 0.48
CA HIS A 127 3.62 1.10 0.23
C HIS A 127 3.95 1.25 -1.27
N ARG A 128 3.18 0.58 -2.13
CA ARG A 128 3.30 0.70 -3.59
C ARG A 128 2.97 2.11 -4.10
N CYS A 129 1.94 2.74 -3.56
CA CYS A 129 1.54 4.08 -3.98
C CYS A 129 2.58 5.13 -3.57
N LEU A 130 3.05 5.08 -2.31
CA LEU A 130 4.07 5.98 -1.80
C LEU A 130 5.41 5.84 -2.55
N SER A 131 5.79 4.61 -2.94
CA SER A 131 7.04 4.38 -3.69
C SER A 131 6.96 4.80 -5.16
N ARG A 132 5.76 4.84 -5.75
CA ARG A 132 5.54 5.18 -7.16
C ARG A 132 4.97 6.58 -7.38
N GLY A 133 4.64 7.30 -6.32
CA GLY A 133 3.95 8.59 -6.39
C GLY A 133 2.52 8.46 -6.93
N ILE A 134 1.86 7.31 -6.74
CA ILE A 134 0.44 7.17 -7.11
C ILE A 134 -0.40 7.96 -6.09
N PRO A 135 -1.36 8.79 -6.54
CA PRO A 135 -2.28 9.52 -5.67
C PRO A 135 -2.97 8.65 -4.61
N ILE A 136 -3.03 9.13 -3.36
CA ILE A 136 -3.69 8.47 -2.22
C ILE A 136 -4.64 9.44 -1.51
N LEU A 137 -5.88 9.01 -1.31
CA LEU A 137 -6.82 9.61 -0.36
C LEU A 137 -7.16 8.57 0.71
N GLY A 138 -6.83 8.85 1.97
CA GLY A 138 -7.19 8.02 3.12
C GLY A 138 -8.29 8.69 3.96
N ILE A 139 -9.39 7.99 4.19
CA ILE A 139 -10.54 8.46 4.98
C ILE A 139 -10.68 7.60 6.25
N CYS A 140 -10.84 8.25 7.41
CA CYS A 140 -10.93 7.63 8.73
C CYS A 140 -9.77 6.64 8.94
N ARG A 141 -10.05 5.35 9.09
CA ARG A 141 -9.04 4.28 9.16
C ARG A 141 -8.03 4.31 8.00
N GLY A 142 -8.46 4.69 6.80
CA GLY A 142 -7.56 4.84 5.66
C GLY A 142 -6.44 5.86 5.91
N SER A 143 -6.74 6.97 6.60
CA SER A 143 -5.74 7.97 6.98
C SER A 143 -4.72 7.41 7.98
N GLN A 144 -5.18 6.58 8.92
CA GLN A 144 -4.35 5.92 9.92
C GLN A 144 -3.37 4.94 9.27
N ILE A 145 -3.83 4.14 8.29
CA ILE A 145 -2.94 3.23 7.53
C ILE A 145 -1.87 4.02 6.78
N VAL A 146 -2.25 5.11 6.10
CA VAL A 146 -1.28 5.96 5.39
C VAL A 146 -0.23 6.50 6.35
N ASN A 147 -0.64 6.93 7.54
CA ASN A 147 0.27 7.38 8.60
C ASN A 147 1.22 6.27 9.05
N VAL A 148 0.70 5.09 9.39
CA VAL A 148 1.51 3.96 9.89
C VAL A 148 2.51 3.49 8.85
N VAL A 149 2.10 3.30 7.59
CA VAL A 149 3.00 2.86 6.51
C VAL A 149 4.10 3.89 6.24
N ALA A 150 3.82 5.18 6.46
CA ALA A 150 4.81 6.25 6.35
C ALA A 150 5.74 6.38 7.57
N GLY A 151 5.55 5.57 8.62
CA GLY A 151 6.38 5.55 9.82
C GLY A 151 5.81 6.30 11.03
N GLY A 152 4.52 6.64 11.01
CA GLY A 152 3.79 7.17 12.16
C GLY A 152 3.24 6.08 13.10
N THR A 153 2.52 6.50 14.14
CA THR A 153 1.83 5.63 15.10
C THR A 153 0.37 6.06 15.28
N ILE A 154 -0.45 5.20 15.89
CA ILE A 154 -1.84 5.49 16.25
C ILE A 154 -2.05 5.31 17.74
N ILE A 155 -3.01 6.06 18.28
CA ILE A 155 -3.59 5.86 19.59
C ILE A 155 -4.59 4.70 19.47
N PRO A 156 -4.44 3.61 20.26
CA PRO A 156 -5.32 2.45 20.17
C PRO A 156 -6.76 2.71 20.59
N ASP A 157 -6.95 3.69 21.48
CA ASP A 157 -8.25 4.13 21.96
C ASP A 157 -8.14 5.56 22.54
N ILE A 158 -8.88 6.52 21.99
CA ILE A 158 -8.75 7.94 22.33
C ILE A 158 -9.22 8.20 23.76
N ASP A 159 -10.39 7.68 24.13
CA ASP A 159 -11.01 7.89 25.44
C ASP A 159 -10.13 7.35 26.59
N SER A 160 -9.35 6.32 26.32
CA SER A 160 -8.43 5.71 27.30
C SER A 160 -7.07 6.40 27.41
N PHE A 161 -6.65 7.19 26.41
CA PHE A 161 -5.29 7.73 26.29
C PHE A 161 -5.20 9.26 26.29
N ILE A 162 -6.29 9.96 26.00
CA ILE A 162 -6.36 11.42 26.02
C ILE A 162 -7.24 11.86 27.18
N ASP A 163 -6.64 12.53 28.16
CA ASP A 163 -7.36 13.11 29.29
C ASP A 163 -8.33 14.20 28.80
N ASN A 164 -9.61 14.08 29.16
CA ASN A 164 -10.68 14.99 28.71
C ASN A 164 -10.82 15.06 27.18
N ALA A 165 -10.62 13.93 26.49
CA ALA A 165 -10.89 13.80 25.07
C ALA A 165 -12.28 14.35 24.72
N CYS A 166 -12.37 15.03 23.58
CA CYS A 166 -13.68 15.28 23.00
C CYS A 166 -14.24 13.94 22.51
N LYS A 167 -15.58 13.84 22.43
CA LYS A 167 -16.19 12.59 22.00
C LYS A 167 -15.94 12.41 20.50
N HIS A 168 -15.16 11.41 20.11
CA HIS A 168 -14.90 11.08 18.69
C HIS A 168 -15.82 9.98 18.12
N ILE A 169 -16.61 9.33 18.96
CA ILE A 169 -17.67 8.42 18.52
C ILE A 169 -18.85 8.46 19.49
N ASP A 170 -20.07 8.58 18.97
CA ASP A 170 -21.30 8.51 19.76
C ASP A 170 -22.23 7.45 19.19
N TYR A 171 -22.26 6.26 19.81
CA TYR A 171 -23.17 5.19 19.39
C TYR A 171 -24.66 5.52 19.58
N THR A 172 -25.00 6.50 20.41
CA THR A 172 -26.39 6.92 20.62
C THR A 172 -26.87 7.95 19.60
N ASN A 173 -25.93 8.67 18.98
CA ASN A 173 -26.17 9.63 17.91
C ASN A 173 -25.17 9.41 16.79
N TYR A 174 -25.15 8.20 16.21
CA TYR A 174 -24.14 7.82 15.23
C TYR A 174 -24.16 8.81 14.04
N ASP A 175 -25.07 8.73 13.08
CA ASP A 175 -25.00 9.59 11.88
C ASP A 175 -25.06 11.12 12.12
N GLY A 176 -25.54 11.56 13.29
CA GLY A 176 -25.68 12.98 13.65
C GLY A 176 -24.56 13.57 14.50
N HIS A 177 -23.65 12.78 15.07
CA HIS A 177 -22.61 13.33 15.95
C HIS A 177 -21.61 14.19 15.19
N ARG A 178 -21.23 15.33 15.79
CA ARG A 178 -20.28 16.30 15.24
C ARG A 178 -19.41 16.88 16.35
N HIS A 179 -18.16 17.23 16.03
CA HIS A 179 -17.30 18.04 16.89
C HIS A 179 -16.56 19.11 16.07
N PRO A 180 -16.12 20.22 16.68
CA PRO A 180 -15.33 21.22 15.98
C PRO A 180 -13.92 20.71 15.70
N ILE A 181 -13.29 21.26 14.65
CA ILE A 181 -11.87 21.13 14.35
C ILE A 181 -11.31 22.50 13.96
N THR A 182 -10.09 22.80 14.39
CA THR A 182 -9.37 24.01 13.98
C THR A 182 -8.52 23.71 12.75
N LEU A 183 -8.71 24.50 11.69
CA LEU A 183 -7.97 24.37 10.44
C LEU A 183 -6.66 25.17 10.51
N ARG A 184 -5.57 24.56 10.05
CA ARG A 184 -4.28 25.24 9.91
C ARG A 184 -4.30 26.09 8.63
N PRO A 185 -3.93 27.38 8.72
CA PRO A 185 -3.84 28.23 7.53
C PRO A 185 -2.73 27.74 6.60
N GLN A 186 -2.81 28.12 5.32
CA GLN A 186 -1.80 27.79 4.30
C GLN A 186 -1.64 26.27 4.10
N THR A 187 -2.74 25.55 4.21
CA THR A 187 -2.82 24.11 3.90
C THR A 187 -3.89 23.87 2.83
N PRO A 188 -3.83 22.75 2.10
CA PRO A 188 -4.89 22.40 1.15
C PRO A 188 -6.30 22.46 1.74
N MET A 189 -6.44 22.00 2.98
CA MET A 189 -7.72 22.05 3.70
C MET A 189 -8.21 23.48 3.92
N SER A 190 -7.34 24.43 4.27
CA SER A 190 -7.77 25.82 4.38
C SER A 190 -8.31 26.37 3.06
N GLU A 191 -7.76 25.97 1.91
CA GLU A 191 -8.28 26.40 0.60
C GLU A 191 -9.59 25.71 0.23
N TRP A 192 -9.73 24.42 0.54
CA TRP A 192 -10.96 23.65 0.29
C TRP A 192 -12.18 24.21 1.03
N PHE A 193 -11.96 24.81 2.19
CA PHE A 193 -13.00 25.35 3.07
C PHE A 193 -12.95 26.89 3.17
N ASP A 194 -12.62 27.57 2.06
CA ASP A 194 -12.68 29.04 1.91
C ASP A 194 -11.95 29.84 3.02
N ASN A 195 -10.84 29.30 3.53
CA ASN A 195 -10.02 29.83 4.62
C ASN A 195 -10.77 29.96 5.96
N ALA A 196 -11.76 29.09 6.20
CA ALA A 196 -12.36 28.95 7.53
C ALA A 196 -11.29 28.58 8.57
N SER A 197 -11.38 29.16 9.76
CA SER A 197 -10.50 28.81 10.89
C SER A 197 -10.99 27.59 11.67
N GLU A 198 -12.29 27.30 11.62
CA GLU A 198 -12.93 26.19 12.32
C GLU A 198 -13.98 25.55 11.41
N LEU A 199 -14.15 24.24 11.54
CA LEU A 199 -15.18 23.45 10.87
C LEU A 199 -15.84 22.49 11.86
N SER A 200 -17.15 22.29 11.77
CA SER A 200 -17.83 21.22 12.49
C SER A 200 -17.89 19.98 11.59
N VAL A 201 -17.30 18.87 12.02
CA VAL A 201 -17.17 17.64 11.22
C VAL A 201 -17.84 16.46 11.90
N ASN A 202 -18.22 15.45 11.11
CA ASN A 202 -18.68 14.18 11.62
C ASN A 202 -17.54 13.33 12.19
N SER A 203 -17.87 12.43 13.11
CA SER A 203 -16.85 11.67 13.82
C SER A 203 -17.33 10.28 14.21
N TYR A 204 -16.59 9.27 13.72
CA TYR A 204 -16.85 7.83 13.87
C TYR A 204 -15.56 7.06 14.06
N HIS A 205 -14.80 7.39 15.10
CA HIS A 205 -13.56 6.69 15.37
C HIS A 205 -13.24 6.73 16.85
N HIS A 206 -12.72 5.62 17.34
CA HIS A 206 -12.13 5.55 18.68
C HIS A 206 -10.61 5.45 18.61
N GLN A 207 -10.04 5.12 17.46
CA GLN A 207 -8.60 5.23 17.19
C GLN A 207 -8.28 6.57 16.53
N GLY A 208 -7.02 7.02 16.64
CA GLY A 208 -6.57 8.27 16.05
C GLY A 208 -5.06 8.32 15.85
N ILE A 209 -4.54 9.37 15.22
CA ILE A 209 -3.09 9.53 15.02
C ILE A 209 -2.42 9.89 16.35
N ASP A 210 -1.41 9.11 16.75
CA ASP A 210 -0.53 9.42 17.89
C ASP A 210 0.65 10.27 17.40
N LYS A 211 1.56 9.66 16.63
CA LYS A 211 2.66 10.36 15.98
C LYS A 211 2.39 10.42 14.49
N LEU A 212 2.30 11.64 13.97
CA LEU A 212 2.26 11.86 12.53
C LEU A 212 3.62 11.49 11.93
N ALA A 213 3.60 10.76 10.81
CA ALA A 213 4.81 10.38 10.10
C ALA A 213 5.61 11.62 9.70
N PRO A 214 6.96 11.60 9.78
CA PRO A 214 7.80 12.79 9.55
C PRO A 214 7.64 13.46 8.19
N ARG A 215 7.14 12.73 7.18
CA ARG A 215 6.91 13.25 5.83
C ARG A 215 5.63 14.07 5.69
N PHE A 216 4.73 14.04 6.67
CA PHE A 216 3.42 14.70 6.59
C PHE A 216 3.35 15.96 7.44
N VAL A 217 2.46 16.86 7.05
CA VAL A 217 2.13 18.09 7.78
C VAL A 217 0.66 18.06 8.19
N PRO A 218 0.30 18.36 9.45
CA PRO A 218 -1.10 18.43 9.88
C PRO A 218 -1.84 19.57 9.16
N MET A 219 -3.12 19.35 8.87
CA MET A 219 -4.02 20.36 8.30
C MET A 219 -5.13 20.77 9.27
N ALA A 220 -5.51 19.93 10.23
CA ALA A 220 -6.52 20.26 11.23
C ALA A 220 -6.32 19.47 12.53
N HIS A 221 -6.83 20.02 13.63
CA HIS A 221 -6.87 19.35 14.94
C HIS A 221 -8.23 19.51 15.60
N SER A 222 -8.67 18.50 16.35
CA SER A 222 -9.76 18.59 17.32
C SER A 222 -9.34 19.38 18.59
N PRO A 223 -10.28 19.76 19.47
CA PRO A 223 -10.00 20.56 20.67
C PRO A 223 -9.05 19.90 21.68
N ASP A 224 -8.98 18.57 21.66
CA ASP A 224 -8.08 17.77 22.49
C ASP A 224 -6.70 17.55 21.84
N GLY A 225 -6.47 18.15 20.67
CA GLY A 225 -5.19 18.15 19.97
C GLY A 225 -4.97 16.96 19.04
N LEU A 226 -5.94 16.05 18.88
CA LEU A 226 -5.83 14.96 17.91
C LEU A 226 -5.75 15.50 16.48
N ILE A 227 -4.90 14.89 15.65
CA ILE A 227 -4.77 15.27 14.24
C ILE A 227 -5.95 14.70 13.45
N GLU A 228 -6.70 15.61 12.82
CA GLU A 228 -7.93 15.29 12.06
C GLU A 228 -7.71 15.26 10.55
N ALA A 229 -6.61 15.86 10.09
CA ALA A 229 -6.24 15.87 8.69
C ALA A 229 -4.73 16.09 8.53
N PHE A 230 -4.14 15.51 7.48
CA PHE A 230 -2.75 15.74 7.10
C PHE A 230 -2.53 15.59 5.58
N TYR A 231 -1.41 16.10 5.09
CA TYR A 231 -0.98 15.94 3.71
C TYR A 231 0.55 15.80 3.60
N ASP A 232 1.04 15.32 2.45
CA ASP A 232 2.47 15.36 2.11
C ASP A 232 2.80 16.63 1.32
N PRO A 233 3.50 17.61 1.90
CA PRO A 233 3.82 18.87 1.20
C PRO A 233 4.75 18.68 0.00
N ASN A 234 5.53 17.61 -0.05
CA ASN A 234 6.42 17.30 -1.18
C ASN A 234 5.70 16.52 -2.29
N HIS A 235 4.50 15.99 -2.02
CA HIS A 235 3.65 15.28 -2.96
C HIS A 235 2.23 15.84 -2.98
N PHE A 236 2.11 17.17 -3.01
CA PHE A 236 0.84 17.87 -3.19
C PHE A 236 0.92 18.87 -4.35
N ASP A 237 0.58 18.38 -5.53
CA ASP A 237 0.33 19.17 -6.74
C ASP A 237 -0.63 18.37 -7.62
N PRO A 238 -1.96 18.53 -7.42
CA PRO A 238 -2.95 17.78 -8.16
C PRO A 238 -2.81 17.92 -9.68
N ALA A 239 -2.38 19.08 -10.18
CA ALA A 239 -2.19 19.28 -11.61
C ALA A 239 -1.03 18.47 -12.19
N ARG A 240 -0.07 18.04 -11.35
CA ARG A 240 1.07 17.19 -11.72
C ARG A 240 0.93 15.74 -11.31
N GLY A 241 -0.24 15.34 -10.79
CA GLY A 241 -0.50 13.98 -10.36
C GLY A 241 0.08 13.60 -9.01
N ASN A 242 0.41 14.58 -8.18
CA ASN A 242 0.90 14.37 -6.81
C ASN A 242 -0.22 14.66 -5.81
N PHE A 243 -0.60 13.66 -5.02
CA PHE A 243 -1.59 13.84 -3.96
C PHE A 243 -1.46 12.73 -2.91
N VAL A 244 -1.10 13.09 -1.68
CA VAL A 244 -1.19 12.18 -0.52
C VAL A 244 -1.85 12.92 0.62
N VAL A 245 -3.07 12.52 0.96
CA VAL A 245 -3.91 13.17 1.97
C VAL A 245 -4.58 12.13 2.85
N GLY A 246 -4.62 12.39 4.15
CA GLY A 246 -5.40 11.65 5.13
C GLY A 246 -6.39 12.57 5.84
N LEU A 247 -7.65 12.14 5.96
CA LEU A 247 -8.70 12.81 6.72
C LEU A 247 -9.31 11.81 7.71
N GLN A 248 -9.48 12.20 8.96
CA GLN A 248 -10.03 11.33 10.01
C GLN A 248 -11.56 11.35 10.02
N PHE A 249 -12.17 12.51 9.75
CA PHE A 249 -13.60 12.66 9.50
C PHE A 249 -14.03 12.18 8.10
N HIS A 250 -15.34 12.19 7.84
CA HIS A 250 -15.99 11.64 6.66
C HIS A 250 -16.67 12.71 5.79
N PRO A 251 -15.92 13.46 4.96
CA PRO A 251 -16.49 14.50 4.11
C PRO A 251 -17.56 13.96 3.14
N GLU A 252 -17.49 12.69 2.75
CA GLU A 252 -18.48 12.06 1.85
C GLU A 252 -19.86 11.88 2.49
N ARG A 253 -19.94 11.92 3.83
CA ARG A 253 -21.18 11.76 4.62
C ARG A 253 -21.69 13.07 5.22
N MET A 254 -21.01 14.18 4.96
CA MET A 254 -21.41 15.51 5.43
C MET A 254 -22.47 16.09 4.47
N GLN A 255 -23.64 15.44 4.46
CA GLN A 255 -24.75 15.79 3.59
C GLN A 255 -25.86 16.54 4.33
N ASP A 256 -26.39 17.56 3.68
CA ASP A 256 -27.66 18.20 3.95
C ASP A 256 -28.80 17.19 3.76
N SER A 257 -29.34 16.73 4.88
CA SER A 257 -30.34 15.67 4.94
C SER A 257 -31.64 16.03 4.19
N GLU A 258 -32.04 17.30 4.15
CA GLU A 258 -33.24 17.74 3.44
C GLU A 258 -33.06 17.63 1.92
N LYS A 259 -31.88 18.03 1.42
CA LYS A 259 -31.55 17.96 -0.01
C LYS A 259 -31.23 16.54 -0.46
N SER A 260 -30.58 15.74 0.39
CA SER A 260 -30.31 14.33 0.13
C SER A 260 -31.62 13.54 -0.05
N MET A 261 -32.62 13.77 0.81
CA MET A 261 -33.95 13.15 0.68
C MET A 261 -34.73 13.62 -0.57
N ALA A 262 -34.41 14.81 -1.09
CA ALA A 262 -34.96 15.32 -2.34
C ALA A 262 -34.26 14.77 -3.60
N GLY A 263 -33.25 13.90 -3.44
CA GLY A 263 -32.48 13.32 -4.53
C GLY A 263 -31.43 14.25 -5.14
N ASP A 264 -31.13 15.38 -4.48
CA ASP A 264 -30.01 16.23 -4.87
C ASP A 264 -28.70 15.54 -4.48
N ARG A 265 -27.84 15.30 -5.46
CA ARG A 265 -26.55 14.61 -5.26
C ARG A 265 -25.42 15.55 -4.87
N ASP A 266 -25.69 16.86 -4.83
CA ASP A 266 -24.75 17.92 -4.43
C ASP A 266 -25.15 18.54 -3.08
N CYS A 267 -25.83 17.73 -2.27
CA CYS A 267 -26.40 18.09 -0.98
C CYS A 267 -25.34 18.10 0.14
N PHE A 268 -24.21 18.78 0.02
CA PHE A 268 -23.28 18.87 1.15
C PHE A 268 -23.71 19.95 2.16
N ASP A 269 -23.61 19.66 3.46
CA ASP A 269 -23.86 20.66 4.52
C ASP A 269 -22.76 21.73 4.57
N CYS A 270 -21.57 21.39 4.08
CA CYS A 270 -20.46 22.30 3.85
C CYS A 270 -19.97 22.24 2.38
N PRO A 271 -19.92 23.39 1.66
CA PRO A 271 -19.49 23.43 0.26
C PRO A 271 -18.08 22.89 -0.02
N GLY A 272 -17.22 22.83 1.00
CA GLY A 272 -15.85 22.31 0.90
C GLY A 272 -15.74 20.78 0.92
N CYS A 273 -16.77 20.06 1.38
CA CYS A 273 -16.75 18.60 1.51
C CYS A 273 -16.37 17.82 0.25
N PRO A 274 -16.80 18.19 -0.98
CA PRO A 274 -16.37 17.46 -2.18
C PRO A 274 -14.93 17.77 -2.62
N ARG A 275 -14.31 18.86 -2.17
CA ARG A 275 -13.01 19.34 -2.67
C ARG A 275 -11.82 18.38 -2.50
N PRO A 276 -11.73 17.58 -1.42
CA PRO A 276 -10.71 16.53 -1.31
C PRO A 276 -10.83 15.50 -2.44
N TYR A 277 -12.05 15.07 -2.80
CA TYR A 277 -12.28 14.14 -3.90
C TYR A 277 -12.00 14.79 -5.25
N GLU A 278 -12.42 16.04 -5.47
CA GLU A 278 -12.09 16.81 -6.68
C GLU A 278 -10.57 16.88 -6.89
N SER A 279 -9.83 17.24 -5.84
CA SER A 279 -8.37 17.36 -5.87
C SER A 279 -7.70 16.00 -6.10
N PHE A 280 -8.19 14.96 -5.44
CA PHE A 280 -7.70 13.59 -5.61
C PHE A 280 -7.91 13.07 -7.05
N LEU A 281 -9.08 13.28 -7.65
CA LEU A 281 -9.37 12.82 -9.01
C LEU A 281 -8.66 13.67 -10.08
N CYS A 282 -8.43 14.94 -9.81
CA CYS A 282 -7.54 15.78 -10.62
C CYS A 282 -6.12 15.18 -10.66
N ALA A 283 -5.58 14.84 -9.48
CA ALA A 283 -4.28 14.17 -9.36
C ALA A 283 -4.24 12.82 -10.08
N ALA A 284 -5.26 11.96 -9.86
CA ALA A 284 -5.31 10.65 -10.50
C ALA A 284 -5.39 10.75 -12.03
N SER A 285 -6.12 11.74 -12.54
CA SER A 285 -6.21 12.02 -13.98
C SER A 285 -4.87 12.49 -14.56
N ALA A 286 -4.20 13.43 -13.89
CA ALA A 286 -2.88 13.91 -14.30
C ALA A 286 -1.82 12.78 -14.26
N TYR A 287 -1.86 11.94 -13.22
CA TYR A 287 -1.00 10.77 -13.10
C TYR A 287 -1.27 9.76 -14.22
N CYS A 288 -2.54 9.49 -14.55
CA CYS A 288 -2.94 8.60 -15.66
C CYS A 288 -2.41 9.07 -17.02
N VAL A 289 -2.52 10.38 -17.31
CA VAL A 289 -1.98 10.96 -18.54
C VAL A 289 -0.46 10.84 -18.59
N MET A 290 0.22 11.15 -17.49
CA MET A 290 1.68 11.04 -17.38
C MET A 290 2.16 9.60 -17.63
N THR A 291 1.53 8.60 -17.01
CA THR A 291 1.95 7.20 -17.14
C THR A 291 1.67 6.64 -18.54
N ASN A 292 0.50 6.95 -19.13
CA ASN A 292 0.18 6.54 -20.50
C ASN A 292 1.11 7.18 -21.54
N THR A 293 1.57 8.41 -21.31
CA THR A 293 2.52 9.07 -22.21
C THR A 293 3.89 8.40 -22.14
N ARG A 294 4.35 8.04 -20.93
CA ARG A 294 5.64 7.34 -20.75
C ARG A 294 5.64 5.95 -21.39
N THR A 295 4.55 5.19 -21.28
CA THR A 295 4.46 3.86 -21.92
C THR A 295 4.47 3.98 -23.44
N ASN A 296 3.78 4.97 -24.02
CA ASN A 296 3.80 5.19 -25.46
C ASN A 296 5.20 5.54 -25.99
N ILE A 297 5.95 6.42 -25.30
CA ILE A 297 7.34 6.75 -25.68
C ILE A 297 8.24 5.51 -25.63
N GLN A 298 8.12 4.69 -24.58
CA GLN A 298 8.89 3.43 -24.49
C GLN A 298 8.52 2.43 -25.59
N HIS A 299 7.26 2.39 -26.02
CA HIS A 299 6.82 1.56 -27.14
C HIS A 299 7.33 2.08 -28.48
N GLU A 300 7.38 3.40 -28.70
CA GLU A 300 7.97 3.99 -29.91
C GLU A 300 9.49 3.78 -29.98
N GLU A 301 10.20 3.95 -28.87
CA GLU A 301 11.66 3.71 -28.79
C GLU A 301 12.03 2.24 -28.96
N SER A 302 11.19 1.31 -28.49
CA SER A 302 11.38 -0.14 -28.71
C SER A 302 10.87 -0.61 -30.09
N GLY A 303 9.93 0.10 -30.70
CA GLY A 303 9.43 -0.13 -32.06
C GLY A 303 10.39 0.31 -33.16
N LEU A 304 11.24 1.30 -32.90
CA LEU A 304 12.33 1.73 -33.81
C LEU A 304 13.42 0.67 -34.03
N ALA A 305 13.40 -0.45 -33.29
CA ALA A 305 14.30 -1.58 -33.48
C ALA A 305 13.73 -2.73 -34.33
N PHE A 306 12.50 -2.62 -34.86
CA PHE A 306 11.84 -3.73 -35.57
C PHE A 306 11.18 -3.37 -36.91
N ASP A 307 11.47 -2.22 -37.50
CA ASP A 307 10.89 -1.81 -38.78
C ASP A 307 11.90 -1.85 -39.94
N THR A 308 12.38 -3.06 -40.26
CA THR A 308 12.88 -3.38 -41.59
C THR A 308 12.54 -4.83 -41.94
N PHE A 309 11.26 -5.21 -42.04
CA PHE A 309 10.90 -6.41 -42.82
C PHE A 309 9.41 -6.53 -43.15
N VAL A 310 8.86 -5.60 -43.94
CA VAL A 310 7.70 -5.93 -44.80
C VAL A 310 7.80 -5.13 -46.09
N ASP A 311 8.21 -5.77 -47.20
CA ASP A 311 7.38 -5.85 -48.41
C ASP A 311 8.00 -6.78 -49.46
N ARG A 312 7.36 -7.93 -49.72
CA ARG A 312 7.42 -8.68 -50.98
C ARG A 312 6.56 -9.95 -50.90
N ALA A 313 5.26 -9.79 -51.14
CA ALA A 313 4.38 -10.90 -51.47
C ALA A 313 3.70 -10.63 -52.82
N SER A 314 4.39 -10.96 -53.91
CA SER A 314 3.80 -11.18 -55.24
C SER A 314 4.88 -11.74 -56.17
N LEU A 315 4.96 -13.06 -56.37
CA LEU A 315 5.51 -13.74 -57.56
C LEU A 315 5.19 -15.27 -57.49
N PRO A 316 4.98 -15.96 -58.64
CA PRO A 316 4.30 -17.27 -58.73
C PRO A 316 5.25 -18.48 -58.50
N PRO A 317 4.73 -19.72 -58.36
CA PRO A 317 5.50 -20.82 -57.81
C PRO A 317 6.41 -21.46 -58.88
N ARG A 318 7.71 -21.59 -58.58
CA ARG A 318 8.60 -22.50 -59.33
C ARG A 318 9.58 -23.24 -58.41
N GLN A 319 9.36 -24.55 -58.39
CA GLN A 319 10.31 -25.68 -58.30
C GLN A 319 11.42 -25.64 -57.23
N LEU A 320 11.24 -26.52 -56.24
CA LEU A 320 12.24 -26.97 -55.26
C LEU A 320 13.46 -27.64 -55.93
N PRO A 321 14.66 -27.39 -55.39
CA PRO A 321 15.63 -28.47 -55.26
C PRO A 321 16.21 -28.59 -53.84
N ARG A 322 16.08 -29.84 -53.35
CA ARG A 322 16.99 -30.67 -52.54
C ARG A 322 17.64 -30.12 -51.26
N ARG A 323 17.37 -30.89 -50.19
CA ARG A 323 17.88 -30.82 -48.82
C ARG A 323 19.41 -30.96 -48.72
N GLY A 324 20.01 -30.13 -47.86
CA GLY A 324 21.33 -30.30 -47.23
C GLY A 324 21.26 -29.89 -45.74
N PRO A 325 22.15 -30.38 -44.86
CA PRO A 325 21.88 -30.53 -43.43
C PRO A 325 22.01 -29.24 -42.60
N ARG A 326 21.15 -29.13 -41.58
CA ARG A 326 21.10 -28.05 -40.58
C ARG A 326 22.41 -27.94 -39.80
N ARG A 327 22.97 -26.73 -39.72
CA ARG A 327 23.87 -26.32 -38.62
C ARG A 327 23.10 -25.43 -37.66
N VAL A 328 23.11 -25.81 -36.39
CA VAL A 328 22.64 -25.01 -35.25
C VAL A 328 23.76 -24.02 -34.93
N ALA A 329 23.47 -22.73 -34.94
CA ALA A 329 24.39 -21.70 -34.46
C ALA A 329 23.77 -21.01 -33.23
N SER A 330 24.38 -21.28 -32.08
CA SER A 330 24.33 -20.45 -30.88
C SER A 330 25.06 -19.14 -31.14
N ALA A 331 24.44 -18.00 -30.84
CA ALA A 331 25.12 -16.71 -30.83
C ALA A 331 25.06 -16.11 -29.41
N VAL A 332 26.25 -16.11 -28.81
CA VAL A 332 26.68 -15.30 -27.67
C VAL A 332 26.75 -13.84 -28.13
N PHE A 333 26.25 -12.89 -27.35
CA PHE A 333 26.58 -11.47 -27.54
C PHE A 333 27.49 -11.00 -26.41
N ALA A 334 28.63 -10.46 -26.83
CA ALA A 334 29.75 -9.99 -26.04
C ALA A 334 29.59 -8.52 -25.63
N GLU A 335 30.30 -8.17 -24.56
CA GLU A 335 30.49 -6.84 -23.99
C GLU A 335 31.01 -5.82 -25.02
N SER A 336 30.59 -4.56 -24.86
CA SER A 336 31.42 -3.43 -25.29
C SER A 336 31.39 -2.34 -24.23
N SER A 337 32.59 -2.00 -23.76
CA SER A 337 32.91 -0.91 -22.85
C SER A 337 33.20 0.34 -23.69
N GLN A 338 32.71 1.50 -23.27
CA GLN A 338 33.25 2.78 -23.72
C GLN A 338 33.49 3.73 -22.54
N GLU A 339 34.74 4.19 -22.46
CA GLU A 339 35.30 5.08 -21.46
C GLU A 339 34.84 6.53 -21.65
N LEU A 340 34.62 7.20 -20.51
CA LEU A 340 34.41 8.65 -20.41
C LEU A 340 35.67 9.45 -20.77
N ARG A 341 35.50 10.53 -21.54
CA ARG A 341 36.46 11.64 -21.63
C ARG A 341 36.00 12.82 -20.75
N ARG A 342 36.96 13.42 -20.05
CA ARG A 342 36.83 14.63 -19.20
C ARG A 342 36.69 15.92 -20.03
N GLY A 343 35.99 16.91 -19.46
CA GLY A 343 36.02 18.32 -19.87
C GLY A 343 34.95 19.19 -19.17
N ASP A 344 35.34 19.74 -18.03
CA ASP A 344 34.98 21.01 -17.35
C ASP A 344 33.52 21.54 -17.16
N ASP A 345 33.27 21.85 -15.87
CA ASP A 345 32.50 22.93 -15.24
C ASP A 345 30.96 23.05 -15.38
N ASN A 346 30.24 22.58 -14.36
CA ASN A 346 29.44 23.44 -13.46
C ASN A 346 28.86 22.69 -12.24
N LEU A 347 28.90 23.36 -11.08
CA LEU A 347 28.51 22.93 -9.74
C LEU A 347 27.06 22.41 -9.62
N VAL A 348 26.90 21.24 -8.97
CA VAL A 348 25.76 20.94 -8.08
C VAL A 348 26.32 20.22 -6.84
N GLU A 349 26.14 20.82 -5.67
CA GLU A 349 26.45 20.22 -4.37
C GLU A 349 25.64 18.93 -4.17
N ALA A 350 26.34 17.81 -3.99
CA ALA A 350 25.76 16.57 -3.52
C ALA A 350 25.61 16.64 -1.99
N VAL A 351 24.39 16.50 -1.50
CA VAL A 351 24.10 16.31 -0.07
C VAL A 351 24.52 14.88 0.31
N ASP A 352 25.49 14.77 1.21
CA ASP A 352 25.96 13.51 1.78
C ASP A 352 24.85 12.79 2.56
N PHE A 353 24.58 11.54 2.20
CA PHE A 353 23.84 10.58 3.05
C PHE A 353 24.84 9.76 3.89
N PRO A 354 24.50 9.38 5.13
CA PRO A 354 25.45 8.82 6.09
C PRO A 354 26.04 7.49 5.60
N SER A 355 27.37 7.48 5.50
CA SER A 355 28.21 6.41 4.97
C SER A 355 28.48 5.26 5.95
N ALA A 356 27.44 4.64 6.53
CA ALA A 356 27.63 3.47 7.38
C ALA A 356 26.65 2.35 7.05
N LEU A 357 27.06 1.44 6.16
CA LEU A 357 26.51 0.08 6.09
C LEU A 357 26.82 -0.65 7.42
N PRO A 358 25.96 -1.56 7.90
CA PRO A 358 26.28 -2.38 9.07
C PRO A 358 27.58 -3.16 8.84
N ASN A 359 28.36 -3.40 9.90
CA ASN A 359 29.63 -4.15 9.83
C ASN A 359 29.36 -5.56 9.28
N ILE A 360 29.77 -5.80 8.03
CA ILE A 360 29.70 -7.11 7.37
C ILE A 360 30.94 -7.92 7.78
N ASP A 361 30.74 -9.08 8.41
CA ASP A 361 31.82 -10.00 8.77
C ASP A 361 32.25 -10.80 7.52
N GLU A 362 33.53 -10.70 7.14
CA GLU A 362 34.07 -11.33 5.94
C GLU A 362 34.18 -12.86 6.04
N ASN A 363 33.94 -13.44 7.22
CA ASN A 363 33.92 -14.89 7.45
C ASN A 363 32.51 -15.52 7.42
N GLU A 364 31.45 -14.72 7.26
CA GLU A 364 30.07 -15.22 7.18
C GLU A 364 29.58 -15.41 5.74
N GLN A 365 28.71 -16.42 5.53
CA GLN A 365 28.11 -16.75 4.24
C GLN A 365 26.70 -16.17 4.14
N TYR A 366 26.46 -15.34 3.12
CA TYR A 366 25.17 -14.68 2.88
C TYR A 366 24.41 -15.33 1.72
N TRP A 367 23.08 -15.32 1.81
CA TRP A 367 22.18 -16.03 0.88
C TRP A 367 21.07 -15.11 0.40
N ASN A 368 20.73 -15.19 -0.89
CA ASN A 368 19.52 -14.55 -1.41
C ASN A 368 18.31 -15.49 -1.36
N MET A 369 17.10 -14.92 -1.54
CA MET A 369 15.83 -15.67 -1.52
C MET A 369 15.71 -16.74 -2.64
N ASN A 370 16.62 -16.73 -3.62
CA ASN A 370 16.68 -17.70 -4.71
C ASN A 370 17.71 -18.83 -4.47
N GLY A 371 18.35 -18.86 -3.29
CA GLY A 371 19.29 -19.92 -2.91
C GLY A 371 20.71 -19.78 -3.49
N GLY A 372 21.07 -18.61 -4.01
CA GLY A 372 22.45 -18.30 -4.41
C GLY A 372 23.30 -17.90 -3.21
N ALA A 373 24.45 -18.55 -3.03
CA ALA A 373 25.45 -18.18 -2.03
C ALA A 373 26.41 -17.13 -2.59
N PHE A 374 26.75 -16.11 -1.81
CA PHE A 374 27.78 -15.13 -2.15
C PHE A 374 28.92 -15.15 -1.14
N SER A 375 30.15 -14.92 -1.59
CA SER A 375 31.34 -14.89 -0.74
C SER A 375 32.17 -13.60 -0.82
N LYS A 376 31.77 -12.58 -1.60
CA LYS A 376 32.56 -11.34 -1.75
C LYS A 376 31.72 -10.07 -1.86
N LYS A 377 32.24 -9.02 -1.22
CA LYS A 377 31.69 -7.65 -1.06
C LYS A 377 31.23 -6.94 -2.35
N LYS A 378 31.70 -7.35 -3.53
CA LYS A 378 31.38 -6.72 -4.83
C LYS A 378 30.00 -7.10 -5.39
N ASP A 379 29.40 -8.20 -4.97
CA ASP A 379 28.10 -8.65 -5.48
C ASP A 379 26.90 -7.99 -4.76
N PHE A 380 27.17 -7.34 -3.61
CA PHE A 380 26.16 -6.66 -2.80
C PHE A 380 25.65 -5.36 -3.46
N LEU A 381 26.50 -4.68 -4.24
CA LEU A 381 26.20 -3.37 -4.87
C LEU A 381 25.32 -3.46 -6.11
N ARG A 382 24.95 -4.67 -6.57
CA ARG A 382 24.14 -4.89 -7.78
C ARG A 382 22.73 -5.43 -7.50
N THR A 383 22.35 -5.57 -6.24
CA THR A 383 21.05 -6.15 -5.85
C THR A 383 20.13 -5.06 -5.30
N PRO A 384 18.86 -4.96 -5.72
CA PRO A 384 17.91 -4.01 -5.14
C PRO A 384 17.72 -4.27 -3.64
N ALA A 385 17.68 -3.21 -2.83
CA ALA A 385 17.78 -3.22 -1.36
C ALA A 385 16.66 -3.98 -0.58
N ALA A 386 15.78 -4.72 -1.26
CA ALA A 386 14.68 -5.47 -0.65
C ALA A 386 15.01 -6.95 -0.33
N MET A 387 16.26 -7.39 -0.47
CA MET A 387 16.66 -8.79 -0.25
C MET A 387 17.80 -8.91 0.77
N VAL A 388 17.48 -8.78 2.06
CA VAL A 388 18.38 -9.19 3.14
C VAL A 388 17.58 -9.99 4.16
N VAL A 389 17.99 -11.23 4.43
CA VAL A 389 17.49 -12.05 5.56
C VAL A 389 18.66 -12.36 6.48
N TYR A 390 18.38 -12.18 7.76
CA TYR A 390 19.24 -12.28 8.93
C TYR A 390 19.84 -13.68 9.14
N SER A 391 20.82 -13.75 10.04
CA SER A 391 21.68 -14.90 10.36
C SER A 391 20.97 -16.26 10.48
N LYS A 392 21.74 -17.34 10.40
CA LYS A 392 21.24 -18.73 10.57
C LYS A 392 20.54 -18.96 11.92
N GLU A 393 20.83 -18.14 12.93
CA GLU A 393 20.19 -18.22 14.24
C GLU A 393 18.80 -17.58 14.26
N ASP A 394 18.61 -16.50 13.49
CA ASP A 394 17.31 -15.80 13.38
C ASP A 394 16.28 -16.63 12.63
N LEU A 395 16.70 -17.33 11.57
CA LEU A 395 15.85 -18.29 10.85
C LEU A 395 15.39 -19.45 11.74
N ASN A 396 16.28 -19.96 12.60
CA ASN A 396 15.97 -21.04 13.54
C ASN A 396 15.09 -20.59 14.71
N ARG A 397 15.09 -19.30 15.08
CA ARG A 397 14.11 -18.75 16.04
C ARG A 397 12.72 -18.66 15.41
N LEU A 398 12.64 -18.25 14.15
CA LEU A 398 11.37 -18.15 13.41
C LEU A 398 10.65 -19.50 13.24
N ILE A 399 11.42 -20.59 13.06
CA ILE A 399 10.86 -21.95 12.93
C ILE A 399 10.33 -22.47 14.29
N ARG A 400 10.95 -22.07 15.40
CA ARG A 400 10.58 -22.52 16.76
C ARG A 400 9.36 -21.80 17.34
N SER A 401 9.03 -20.61 16.84
CA SER A 401 7.86 -19.84 17.30
C SER A 401 6.51 -20.33 16.75
N GLY A 402 6.50 -21.36 15.90
CA GLY A 402 5.26 -21.92 15.35
C GLY A 402 4.51 -20.99 14.40
N ALA A 403 5.16 -19.93 13.91
CA ALA A 403 4.57 -18.99 12.97
C ALA A 403 4.21 -19.69 11.66
N SER A 404 2.91 -19.86 11.41
CA SER A 404 2.36 -20.31 10.14
C SER A 404 2.50 -19.19 9.11
N VAL A 405 3.68 -19.09 8.49
CA VAL A 405 3.89 -18.31 7.28
C VAL A 405 4.10 -19.28 6.12
N HIS A 406 3.41 -19.03 5.01
CA HIS A 406 3.47 -19.80 3.76
C HIS A 406 4.89 -20.03 3.19
N GLY A 407 5.92 -19.38 3.74
CA GLY A 407 7.33 -19.66 3.45
C GLY A 407 7.86 -20.97 4.07
N THR A 408 7.22 -21.50 5.12
CA THR A 408 7.67 -22.74 5.78
C THR A 408 7.49 -23.98 4.90
N THR A 409 6.50 -24.02 4.01
CA THR A 409 6.30 -25.12 3.05
C THR A 409 7.37 -25.12 1.96
N LEU A 410 7.73 -23.94 1.43
CA LEU A 410 8.79 -23.79 0.42
C LEU A 410 10.16 -24.12 1.01
N VAL A 411 10.43 -23.65 2.24
CA VAL A 411 11.68 -23.95 2.97
C VAL A 411 11.75 -25.44 3.35
N ARG A 412 10.65 -26.09 3.75
CA ARG A 412 10.61 -27.55 3.98
C ARG A 412 10.85 -28.34 2.70
N GLN A 413 10.24 -27.92 1.59
CA GLN A 413 10.42 -28.55 0.29
C GLN A 413 11.85 -28.38 -0.22
N LEU A 414 12.47 -27.20 -0.01
CA LEU A 414 13.86 -26.93 -0.36
C LEU A 414 14.84 -27.73 0.51
N LEU A 415 14.59 -27.87 1.81
CA LEU A 415 15.38 -28.72 2.71
C LEU A 415 15.24 -30.21 2.37
N GLN A 416 14.03 -30.71 2.08
CA GLN A 416 13.82 -32.09 1.63
C GLN A 416 14.48 -32.37 0.28
N ARG A 417 14.51 -31.38 -0.63
CA ARG A 417 15.21 -31.48 -1.91
C ARG A 417 16.73 -31.45 -1.74
N GLN A 418 17.25 -30.67 -0.79
CA GLN A 418 18.67 -30.63 -0.44
C GLN A 418 19.13 -31.91 0.28
N GLU A 419 18.34 -32.48 1.19
CA GLU A 419 18.62 -33.79 1.80
C GLU A 419 18.58 -34.91 0.76
N ALA A 420 17.61 -34.90 -0.17
CA ALA A 420 17.54 -35.87 -1.25
C ALA A 420 18.70 -35.75 -2.25
N LEU A 421 19.27 -34.54 -2.43
CA LEU A 421 20.46 -34.28 -3.26
C LEU A 421 21.76 -34.66 -2.53
N ALA A 422 21.87 -34.37 -1.22
CA ALA A 422 23.01 -34.75 -0.39
C ALA A 422 23.12 -36.28 -0.20
N ILE A 423 21.99 -37.00 -0.14
CA ILE A 423 21.94 -38.48 -0.13
C ILE A 423 22.35 -39.06 -1.49
N LYS A 424 22.15 -38.33 -2.59
CA LYS A 424 22.52 -38.74 -3.94
C LYS A 424 24.00 -38.53 -4.27
N GLU A 425 24.68 -37.64 -3.54
CA GLU A 425 26.00 -37.13 -3.91
C GLU A 425 27.18 -37.53 -3.03
N ASN A 426 27.07 -38.46 -2.05
CA ASN A 426 28.31 -38.96 -1.45
C ASN A 426 28.43 -40.45 -1.15
N ARG A 427 29.47 -41.00 -1.78
CA ARG A 427 30.29 -42.12 -1.31
C ARG A 427 30.55 -41.95 0.19
N SER A 428 30.20 -42.96 0.98
CA SER A 428 30.73 -43.17 2.33
C SER A 428 32.04 -43.99 2.22
N PRO A 429 32.95 -44.06 3.23
CA PRO A 429 32.76 -43.69 4.64
C PRO A 429 33.96 -43.02 5.37
N HIS A 430 33.65 -42.23 6.42
CA HIS A 430 34.08 -42.44 7.83
C HIS A 430 34.19 -41.13 8.65
N LEU A 431 33.80 -41.25 9.93
CA LEU A 431 33.85 -40.31 11.07
C LEU A 431 32.74 -39.25 11.11
N GLY A 432 31.90 -39.11 12.13
CA GLY A 432 31.81 -39.77 13.43
C GLY A 432 31.04 -38.88 14.41
N ARG A 433 30.08 -39.47 15.14
CA ARG A 433 29.35 -38.93 16.31
C ARG A 433 28.40 -37.74 16.11
N ALA A 434 27.11 -38.07 15.95
CA ALA A 434 25.99 -37.46 16.71
C ALA A 434 24.67 -38.18 16.36
N ALA A 435 24.53 -39.43 16.83
CA ALA A 435 23.25 -40.15 16.78
C ALA A 435 23.02 -40.80 18.15
N SER A 436 22.38 -40.05 19.04
CA SER A 436 21.81 -40.55 20.28
C SER A 436 20.81 -39.50 20.76
N GLN A 437 19.56 -39.92 20.94
CA GLN A 437 18.40 -39.17 21.45
C GLN A 437 17.46 -38.53 20.43
N ILE A 438 16.91 -39.32 19.49
CA ILE A 438 15.47 -39.24 19.19
C ILE A 438 14.99 -40.66 18.92
N GLY A 439 14.50 -41.33 19.96
CA GLY A 439 14.05 -42.71 19.87
C GLY A 439 13.47 -43.15 21.19
N LYS A 440 12.26 -42.68 21.50
CA LYS A 440 11.26 -43.30 22.39
C LYS A 440 10.00 -42.43 22.42
N TYR A 441 8.85 -43.09 22.54
CA TYR A 441 7.48 -42.56 22.62
C TYR A 441 6.69 -42.43 21.31
N SER A 442 6.50 -43.56 20.64
CA SER A 442 5.14 -43.99 20.27
C SER A 442 4.98 -45.46 20.63
N ALA A 443 3.99 -45.77 21.48
CA ALA A 443 3.28 -47.06 21.70
C ALA A 443 3.09 -47.42 23.19
N ARG A 444 1.90 -47.10 23.72
CA ARG A 444 1.08 -47.77 24.77
C ARG A 444 -0.02 -46.76 25.15
N ALA A 445 -1.31 -47.07 25.22
CA ALA A 445 -2.03 -48.33 25.20
C ALA A 445 -3.49 -48.07 24.79
N SER A 446 -4.10 -49.05 24.12
CA SER A 446 -5.55 -49.21 24.10
C SER A 446 -5.98 -50.12 25.26
N VAL A 447 -7.27 -49.98 25.64
CA VAL A 447 -8.16 -50.95 26.34
C VAL A 447 -8.66 -50.56 27.74
N ARG A 448 -9.95 -50.13 27.73
CA ARG A 448 -11.09 -50.35 28.67
C ARG A 448 -10.99 -49.91 30.14
N ARG A 449 -12.02 -49.16 30.58
CA ARG A 449 -13.20 -49.73 31.30
C ARG A 449 -14.38 -48.76 31.41
N LYS A 450 -15.58 -49.36 31.39
CA LYS A 450 -16.91 -48.80 31.66
C LYS A 450 -17.09 -48.47 33.14
N GLY A 451 -18.00 -47.52 33.43
CA GLY A 451 -18.94 -47.52 34.55
C GLY A 451 -18.49 -46.85 35.85
N HIS A 452 -19.07 -45.69 36.17
CA HIS A 452 -20.20 -45.61 37.10
C HIS A 452 -21.07 -44.38 36.81
#